data_AF-A0A922SI93-F1
#
_entry.id   AF-A0A922SI93-F1
#
_cell.length_a   1.000
_cell.length_b   1.000
_cell.length_c   1.000
_cell.angle_alpha   90.00
_cell.angle_beta   90.00
_cell.angle_gamma   90.00
#
_symmetry.space_group_name_H-M   'P 1'
#
loop_
_entity.id
_entity.type
_entity.pdbx_description
1 polymer ?
#
loop_
_entity_poly.entity_id
_entity_poly.type
_entity_poly.pdbx_seq_one_letter_code
_entity_poly.pdbx_strand_id
1 'polypeptide(L)'
;MKFLFYQLTTKLFIPQVKVTNQLVGAPLGSDVELQCFIEASPKSMNSWYREDGNSLLSDKLTENPKLRVSETIMNEYSLWINLTIKSLALADYGTYVCASVNALGKMESQVSLHRLELSMNGFGAEEPMVSGAAWQRARHSPSHRAQPAASHAHQYFLAQHLPPQLYALLLTVLRYIHTF
;
A
#
# COMPACT_ATOMS: atom_id res chain seq x y z
N MET A 1 15.86 25.13 58.73
CA MET A 1 16.38 24.32 57.61
C MET A 1 15.20 23.99 56.69
N LYS A 2 14.92 24.85 55.69
CA LYS A 2 13.86 24.59 54.70
C LYS A 2 14.44 23.61 53.69
N PHE A 3 14.07 22.33 53.81
CA PHE A 3 14.27 21.39 52.73
C PHE A 3 13.43 21.88 51.55
N LEU A 4 14.10 22.50 50.58
CA LEU A 4 13.53 22.66 49.25
C LEU A 4 13.38 21.25 48.70
N PHE A 5 12.20 20.66 48.89
CA PHE A 5 11.69 19.66 47.97
C PHE A 5 11.57 20.37 46.62
N TYR A 6 12.67 20.44 45.86
CA TYR A 6 12.55 20.51 44.42
C TYR A 6 11.76 19.27 44.05
N GLN A 7 10.46 19.48 43.81
CA GLN A 7 9.61 18.52 43.15
C GLN A 7 10.28 18.24 41.80
N LEU A 8 11.10 17.19 41.74
CA LEU A 8 11.51 16.53 40.51
C LEU A 8 10.26 15.83 39.98
N THR A 9 9.27 16.59 39.52
CA THR A 9 8.08 16.02 38.91
C THR A 9 8.52 15.49 37.55
N THR A 10 8.79 14.19 37.47
CA THR A 10 8.95 13.48 36.22
C THR A 10 7.73 13.79 35.36
N LYS A 11 7.94 14.33 34.16
CA LYS A 11 6.84 14.67 33.25
C LYS A 11 6.24 13.37 32.74
N LEU A 12 5.01 13.06 33.12
CA LEU A 12 4.27 11.88 32.68
C LEU A 12 3.28 12.26 31.57
N PHE A 13 3.21 11.48 30.50
CA PHE A 13 2.33 11.71 29.37
C PHE A 13 2.03 10.40 28.62
N ILE A 14 0.86 10.35 27.98
CA ILE A 14 0.51 9.25 27.08
C ILE A 14 1.52 9.16 25.92
N PRO A 15 1.75 7.98 25.33
CA PRO A 15 2.69 7.87 24.21
C PRO A 15 2.31 8.79 23.06
N GLN A 16 3.29 9.30 22.34
CA GLN A 16 3.12 9.98 21.06
C GLN A 16 3.75 9.09 20.00
N VAL A 17 2.99 8.74 18.97
CA VAL A 17 3.40 7.78 17.93
C VAL A 17 3.37 8.49 16.59
N LYS A 18 4.51 8.52 15.89
CA LYS A 18 4.69 9.24 14.62
C LYS A 18 5.36 8.32 13.60
N VAL A 19 4.60 7.85 12.61
CA VAL A 19 5.18 7.14 11.46
C VAL A 19 5.88 8.13 10.52
N THR A 20 7.03 7.77 9.96
CA THR A 20 7.76 8.64 9.03
C THR A 20 6.99 8.83 7.72
N ASN A 21 6.42 7.75 7.20
CA ASN A 21 5.66 7.74 5.96
C ASN A 21 4.34 6.98 6.19
N GLN A 22 3.21 7.64 5.98
CA GLN A 22 1.89 7.01 6.12
C GLN A 22 1.53 6.12 4.92
N LEU A 23 2.19 6.34 3.78
CA LEU A 23 2.01 5.60 2.54
C LEU A 23 3.39 5.18 2.03
N VAL A 24 3.60 3.88 1.85
CA VAL A 24 4.86 3.34 1.33
C VAL A 24 4.56 2.49 0.11
N GLY A 25 5.21 2.80 -1.01
CA GLY A 25 5.14 2.01 -2.24
C GLY A 25 6.40 1.19 -2.41
N ALA A 26 6.27 -0.12 -2.61
CA ALA A 26 7.41 -1.00 -2.85
C ALA A 26 7.10 -2.10 -3.88
N PRO A 27 8.03 -2.42 -4.78
CA PRO A 27 7.83 -3.48 -5.77
C PRO A 27 7.82 -4.88 -5.12
N LEU A 28 7.29 -5.87 -5.84
CA LEU A 28 7.36 -7.27 -5.40
C LEU A 28 8.81 -7.73 -5.29
N GLY A 29 9.10 -8.56 -4.29
CA GLY A 29 10.41 -9.14 -4.05
C GLY A 29 11.44 -8.20 -3.43
N SER A 30 11.15 -6.91 -3.26
CA SER A 30 12.05 -5.99 -2.55
C SER A 30 11.93 -6.11 -1.04
N ASP A 31 12.94 -5.59 -0.34
CA ASP A 31 12.88 -5.37 1.10
C ASP A 31 12.33 -3.96 1.37
N VAL A 32 11.52 -3.80 2.41
CA VAL A 32 10.98 -2.50 2.84
C VAL A 32 11.18 -2.31 4.33
N GLU A 33 11.39 -1.07 4.74
CA GLU A 33 11.43 -0.67 6.14
C GLU A 33 10.31 0.35 6.43
N LEU A 34 9.49 0.04 7.43
CA LEU A 34 8.49 0.95 7.98
C LEU A 34 9.05 1.54 9.28
N GLN A 35 8.99 2.87 9.42
CA GLN A 35 9.64 3.58 10.51
C GLN A 35 8.62 4.31 11.37
N CYS A 36 8.81 4.22 12.69
CA CYS A 36 7.95 4.84 13.67
C CYS A 36 8.78 5.42 14.82
N PHE A 37 8.55 6.70 15.12
CA PHE A 37 9.14 7.41 16.23
C PHE A 37 8.14 7.50 17.39
N ILE A 38 8.61 7.20 18.60
CA ILE A 38 7.79 7.16 19.80
C ILE A 38 8.38 8.06 20.87
N GLU A 39 7.53 8.85 21.52
CA GLU A 39 7.85 9.57 22.76
C GLU A 39 6.89 9.14 23.87
N ALA A 40 7.37 8.71 25.03
CA ALA A 40 6.52 8.25 26.12
C ALA A 40 7.15 8.44 27.51
N SER A 41 6.30 8.71 28.51
CA SER A 41 6.71 8.72 29.92
C SER A 41 5.54 8.32 30.84
N PRO A 42 5.62 7.26 31.64
CA PRO A 42 6.74 6.33 31.80
C PRO A 42 7.06 5.56 30.51
N LYS A 43 8.19 4.83 30.50
CA LYS A 43 8.59 3.96 29.39
C LYS A 43 7.42 3.09 28.94
N SER A 44 7.18 3.07 27.63
CA SER A 44 6.10 2.33 26.98
C SER A 44 6.54 0.95 26.50
N MET A 45 5.55 0.10 26.24
CA MET A 45 5.66 -1.11 25.44
C MET A 45 5.28 -0.78 24.00
N ASN A 46 6.15 -1.09 23.05
CA ASN A 46 6.01 -0.71 21.65
C ASN A 46 5.90 -1.95 20.78
N SER A 47 5.06 -1.90 19.76
CA SER A 47 4.77 -3.06 18.91
C SER A 47 4.38 -2.64 17.50
N TRP A 48 4.58 -3.55 16.57
CA TRP A 48 4.00 -3.49 15.23
C TRP A 48 3.00 -4.64 15.09
N TYR A 49 1.90 -4.39 14.39
CA TYR A 49 0.94 -5.43 14.01
C TYR A 49 0.24 -5.08 12.69
N ARG A 50 -0.44 -6.05 12.08
CA ARG A 50 -1.28 -5.81 10.90
C ARG A 50 -2.73 -5.58 11.30
N GLU A 51 -3.38 -4.62 10.65
CA GLU A 51 -4.78 -4.27 10.92
C GLU A 51 -5.76 -5.42 10.62
N ASP A 52 -5.43 -6.29 9.67
CA ASP A 52 -6.25 -7.43 9.23
C ASP A 52 -6.35 -8.57 10.27
N GLY A 53 -5.84 -8.36 11.48
CA GLY A 53 -5.97 -9.31 12.60
C GLY A 53 -5.06 -10.54 12.47
N ASN A 54 -4.24 -10.64 11.41
CA ASN A 54 -3.43 -11.81 11.10
C ASN A 54 -2.10 -11.90 11.89
N SER A 55 -2.14 -11.55 13.17
CA SER A 55 -1.07 -11.64 14.20
C SER A 55 -0.35 -10.32 14.49
N LEU A 56 -0.19 -10.08 15.78
CA LEU A 56 0.82 -9.22 16.37
C LEU A 56 2.17 -9.60 15.76
N LEU A 57 2.75 -8.70 14.96
CA LEU A 57 4.06 -8.97 14.35
C LEU A 57 5.09 -9.08 15.48
N SER A 58 4.92 -8.32 16.57
CA SER A 58 5.71 -8.39 17.82
C SER A 58 5.89 -9.81 18.36
N ASP A 59 4.79 -10.58 18.45
CA ASP A 59 4.79 -11.87 19.16
C ASP A 59 5.20 -13.02 18.24
N LYS A 60 5.10 -12.83 16.91
CA LYS A 60 5.51 -13.80 15.89
C LYS A 60 6.85 -13.49 15.22
N LEU A 61 7.53 -12.42 15.63
CA LEU A 61 8.84 -12.03 15.10
C LEU A 61 9.92 -13.08 15.35
N THR A 62 9.80 -13.85 16.43
CA THR A 62 10.76 -14.93 16.71
C THR A 62 10.59 -16.11 15.75
N GLU A 63 9.42 -16.27 15.12
CA GLU A 63 9.09 -17.40 14.25
C GLU A 63 9.15 -17.06 12.76
N ASN A 64 9.05 -15.78 12.38
CA ASN A 64 9.04 -15.37 10.99
C ASN A 64 10.38 -14.72 10.56
N PRO A 65 11.28 -15.46 9.86
CA PRO A 65 12.58 -14.93 9.45
C PRO A 65 12.52 -13.79 8.43
N LYS A 66 11.35 -13.54 7.83
CA LYS A 66 11.10 -12.46 6.87
C LYS A 66 10.94 -11.09 7.56
N LEU A 67 10.50 -11.10 8.80
CA LEU A 67 10.19 -9.89 9.57
C LEU A 67 11.28 -9.62 10.58
N ARG A 68 11.67 -8.36 10.73
CA ARG A 68 12.61 -7.94 11.76
C ARG A 68 12.16 -6.61 12.34
N VAL A 69 12.03 -6.55 13.66
CA VAL A 69 11.82 -5.31 14.39
C VAL A 69 13.13 -4.92 15.08
N SER A 70 13.47 -3.65 14.99
CA SER A 70 14.61 -3.09 15.69
C SER A 70 14.22 -1.80 16.40
N GLU A 71 14.65 -1.68 17.65
CA GLU A 71 14.50 -0.46 18.44
C GLU A 71 15.83 0.29 18.54
N THR A 72 15.78 1.62 18.41
CA THR A 72 16.93 2.50 18.61
C THR A 72 16.55 3.61 19.58
N ILE A 73 17.15 3.58 20.78
CA ILE A 73 16.89 4.55 21.84
C ILE A 73 17.56 5.88 21.48
N MET A 74 16.80 6.97 21.50
CA MET A 74 17.31 8.32 21.22
C MET A 74 17.60 9.09 22.51
N ASN A 75 16.73 8.94 23.52
CA ASN A 75 16.93 9.46 24.88
C ASN A 75 16.02 8.70 25.87
N GLU A 76 15.91 9.17 27.12
CA GLU A 76 15.08 8.54 28.17
C GLU A 76 13.60 8.40 27.81
N TYR A 77 13.08 9.31 26.97
CA TYR A 77 11.66 9.40 26.64
C TYR A 77 11.35 9.02 25.20
N SER A 78 12.35 8.79 24.34
CA SER A 78 12.10 8.58 22.91
C SER A 78 12.98 7.54 22.24
N LEU A 79 12.41 6.88 21.23
CA LEU A 79 13.05 5.84 20.43
C LEU A 79 12.44 5.75 19.03
N TRP A 80 13.18 5.10 18.14
CA TRP A 80 12.69 4.56 16.88
C TRP A 80 12.35 3.08 17.04
N ILE A 81 11.23 2.64 16.47
CA ILE A 81 10.88 1.23 16.29
C ILE A 81 10.60 0.95 14.81
N ASN A 82 11.55 0.31 14.15
CA ASN A 82 11.48 0.03 12.72
C ASN A 82 11.07 -1.41 12.47
N LEU A 83 10.20 -1.63 11.49
CA LEU A 83 9.81 -2.93 10.98
C LEU A 83 10.39 -3.13 9.57
N THR A 84 11.32 -4.06 9.42
CA THR A 84 11.82 -4.53 8.14
C THR A 84 11.02 -5.75 7.68
N ILE A 85 10.56 -5.72 6.43
CA ILE A 85 9.88 -6.84 5.76
C ILE A 85 10.72 -7.20 4.54
N LYS A 86 11.27 -8.41 4.52
CA LYS A 86 12.12 -8.88 3.43
C LYS A 86 11.32 -9.50 2.29
N SER A 87 11.78 -9.36 1.06
CA SER A 87 11.27 -10.07 -0.12
C SER A 87 9.74 -10.06 -0.22
N LEU A 88 9.16 -8.87 -0.42
CA LEU A 88 7.70 -8.65 -0.43
C LEU A 88 6.95 -9.60 -1.36
N ALA A 89 5.91 -10.23 -0.83
CA ALA A 89 4.95 -11.05 -1.54
C ALA A 89 3.59 -10.34 -1.54
N LEU A 90 2.67 -10.80 -2.40
CA LEU A 90 1.35 -10.20 -2.55
C LEU A 90 0.56 -10.11 -1.24
N ALA A 91 0.75 -11.08 -0.34
CA ALA A 91 0.08 -11.13 0.95
C ALA A 91 0.65 -10.13 1.98
N ASP A 92 1.83 -9.57 1.77
CA ASP A 92 2.44 -8.61 2.70
C ASP A 92 1.93 -7.18 2.51
N TYR A 93 1.32 -6.86 1.37
CA TYR A 93 0.70 -5.55 1.19
C TYR A 93 -0.51 -5.40 2.12
N GLY A 94 -0.71 -4.19 2.64
CA GLY A 94 -1.78 -3.89 3.59
C GLY A 94 -1.41 -2.79 4.59
N THR A 95 -2.24 -2.66 5.62
CA THR A 95 -2.06 -1.67 6.68
C THR A 95 -1.27 -2.27 7.85
N TYR A 96 -0.20 -1.59 8.21
CA TYR A 96 0.65 -1.87 9.37
C TYR A 96 0.44 -0.80 10.43
N VAL A 97 0.26 -1.21 11.67
CA VAL A 97 0.03 -0.31 12.80
C VAL A 97 1.22 -0.36 13.74
N CYS A 98 1.80 0.80 14.00
CA CYS A 98 2.74 1.04 15.09
C CYS A 98 1.93 1.43 16.33
N ALA A 99 2.05 0.69 17.41
CA ALA A 99 1.32 0.93 18.65
C ALA A 99 2.26 1.03 19.84
N SER A 100 1.92 1.96 20.74
CA SER A 100 2.65 2.20 21.97
C SER A 100 1.69 2.32 23.14
N VAL A 101 2.00 1.62 24.23
CA VAL A 101 1.17 1.56 25.44
C VAL A 101 2.03 1.87 26.65
N ASN A 102 1.59 2.79 27.51
CA ASN A 102 2.13 2.96 28.86
C ASN A 102 0.99 3.01 29.89
N ALA A 103 1.34 3.22 31.17
CA ALA A 103 0.37 3.25 32.26
C ALA A 103 -0.70 4.37 32.14
N LEU A 104 -0.48 5.38 31.31
CA LEU A 104 -1.41 6.49 31.10
C LEU A 104 -2.33 6.28 29.89
N GLY A 105 -1.95 5.42 28.95
CA GLY A 105 -2.77 5.17 27.77
C GLY A 105 -2.06 4.49 26.61
N LYS A 106 -2.78 4.43 25.50
CA LYS A 106 -2.37 3.80 24.23
C LYS A 106 -2.48 4.83 23.11
N MET A 107 -1.49 4.85 22.23
CA MET A 107 -1.56 5.58 20.96
C MET A 107 -1.07 4.71 19.81
N GLU A 108 -1.60 4.96 18.62
CA GLU A 108 -1.35 4.17 17.42
C GLU A 108 -1.21 5.07 16.19
N SER A 109 -0.44 4.60 15.22
CA SER A 109 -0.30 5.25 13.92
C SER A 109 -0.09 4.19 12.84
N GLN A 110 -0.64 4.44 11.67
CA GLN A 110 -0.73 3.44 10.60
C GLN A 110 0.11 3.81 9.38
N VAL A 111 0.64 2.78 8.73
CA VAL A 111 1.34 2.86 7.44
C VAL A 111 0.63 1.94 6.45
N SER A 112 0.25 2.47 5.30
CA SER A 112 -0.33 1.69 4.22
C SER A 112 0.76 1.31 3.22
N LEU A 113 1.06 0.01 3.12
CA LEU A 113 2.06 -0.54 2.20
C LEU A 113 1.37 -1.01 0.92
N HIS A 114 1.70 -0.38 -0.20
CA HIS A 114 1.12 -0.67 -1.51
C HIS A 114 2.16 -1.19 -2.50
N ARG A 115 1.67 -1.98 -3.45
CA ARG A 115 2.48 -2.47 -4.56
C ARG A 115 2.83 -1.32 -5.49
N LEU A 116 4.12 -1.12 -5.70
CA LEU A 116 4.62 -0.22 -6.72
C LEU A 116 4.90 -1.00 -8.00
N GLU A 117 4.24 -0.62 -9.09
CA GLU A 117 4.55 -1.15 -10.42
C GLU A 117 5.66 -0.30 -11.05
N LEU A 118 6.85 -0.87 -11.15
CA LEU A 118 7.93 -0.23 -11.88
C LEU A 118 7.74 -0.51 -13.37
N SER A 119 7.11 0.43 -14.09
CA SER A 119 7.05 0.37 -15.55
C SER A 119 8.44 0.67 -16.10
N MET A 120 9.07 -0.32 -16.73
CA MET A 120 10.34 -0.12 -17.44
C MET A 120 10.15 0.56 -18.82
N ASN A 121 8.92 0.95 -19.18
CA ASN A 121 8.62 1.62 -20.45
C ASN A 121 8.85 3.15 -20.42
N GLY A 122 9.32 3.71 -19.30
CA GLY A 122 9.59 5.15 -19.13
C GLY A 122 11.00 5.61 -19.53
N PHE A 123 11.88 4.70 -19.94
CA PHE A 123 13.16 5.04 -20.58
C PHE A 123 13.08 4.81 -22.10
N GLY A 124 11.96 5.23 -22.71
CA GLY A 124 11.95 5.50 -24.14
C GLY A 124 12.87 6.68 -24.39
N ALA A 125 13.82 6.52 -25.32
CA ALA A 125 14.75 7.55 -25.75
C ALA A 125 14.08 8.92 -25.78
N GLU A 126 14.66 9.89 -25.07
CA GLU A 126 14.44 11.28 -25.43
C GLU A 126 15.00 11.42 -26.85
N GLU A 127 14.12 11.40 -27.85
CA GLU A 127 14.48 11.87 -29.19
C GLU A 127 15.08 13.27 -28.99
N PRO A 128 16.31 13.54 -29.47
CA PRO A 128 16.82 14.88 -29.41
C PRO A 128 15.83 15.77 -30.17
N MET A 129 15.28 16.77 -29.49
CA MET A 129 14.52 17.84 -30.14
C MET A 129 15.43 18.51 -31.17
N VAL A 130 15.40 18.01 -32.40
CA VAL A 130 16.09 18.64 -33.52
C VAL A 130 15.34 19.93 -33.82
N SER A 131 15.98 21.03 -33.41
CA SER A 131 15.61 22.38 -33.82
C SER A 131 15.50 22.45 -35.34
N GLY A 132 14.54 23.27 -35.80
CA GLY A 132 14.01 23.25 -37.14
C GLY A 132 15.02 23.36 -38.30
N ALA A 133 14.48 22.98 -39.47
CA ALA A 133 15.01 23.11 -40.82
C ALA A 133 15.89 21.94 -41.33
N ALA A 134 15.24 20.97 -41.98
CA ALA A 134 15.59 20.53 -43.34
C ALA A 134 14.74 19.33 -43.79
N TRP A 135 13.55 19.58 -44.37
CA TRP A 135 12.92 18.62 -45.28
C TRP A 135 12.80 19.24 -46.65
N GLN A 136 13.89 19.18 -47.41
CA GLN A 136 13.82 19.28 -48.86
C GLN A 136 14.40 18.02 -49.49
N ARG A 137 13.57 17.45 -50.38
CA ARG A 137 13.85 16.48 -51.45
C ARG A 137 14.00 15.02 -51.05
N ALA A 138 12.89 14.28 -51.22
CA ALA A 138 12.76 13.39 -52.38
C ALA A 138 11.28 13.01 -52.59
N ARG A 139 10.64 13.66 -53.57
CA ARG A 139 9.41 13.16 -54.21
C ARG A 139 9.83 12.17 -55.29
N HIS A 140 9.50 10.89 -55.14
CA HIS A 140 9.25 10.00 -56.27
C HIS A 140 8.14 9.03 -55.89
N SER A 141 6.94 9.31 -56.40
CA SER A 141 5.86 8.34 -56.59
C SER A 141 5.98 7.80 -58.02
N PRO A 142 5.49 6.58 -58.28
CA PRO A 142 4.35 6.55 -59.19
C PRO A 142 3.18 5.73 -58.64
N SER A 143 1.99 6.27 -58.91
CA SER A 143 0.68 5.66 -58.71
C SER A 143 0.41 4.58 -59.77
N HIS A 144 -0.48 3.63 -59.46
CA HIS A 144 -1.51 2.98 -60.30
C HIS A 144 -1.80 1.62 -59.61
N ARG A 145 -3.01 1.17 -59.29
CA ARG A 145 -4.37 1.48 -59.74
C ARG A 145 -5.33 0.76 -58.77
N ALA A 146 -6.45 1.40 -58.41
CA ALA A 146 -7.55 0.81 -57.65
C ALA A 146 -8.42 -0.13 -58.50
N GLN A 147 -9.08 -1.13 -57.89
CA GLN A 147 -10.56 -1.27 -57.81
C GLN A 147 -11.04 -2.65 -57.26
N PRO A 148 -12.33 -2.80 -56.87
CA PRO A 148 -12.77 -3.50 -55.64
C PRO A 148 -13.75 -4.67 -55.86
N ALA A 149 -14.16 -5.34 -54.77
CA ALA A 149 -15.51 -5.89 -54.49
C ALA A 149 -15.43 -6.74 -53.19
N ALA A 150 -16.07 -6.38 -52.08
CA ALA A 150 -17.50 -6.51 -51.72
C ALA A 150 -17.86 -7.87 -51.08
N SER A 151 -18.67 -7.78 -50.00
CA SER A 151 -19.36 -8.83 -49.22
C SER A 151 -18.45 -9.70 -48.33
N HIS A 152 -18.62 -9.79 -47.01
CA HIS A 152 -19.86 -10.03 -46.27
C HIS A 152 -19.90 -9.28 -44.92
N ALA A 153 -20.98 -8.55 -44.71
CA ALA A 153 -21.52 -8.25 -43.39
C ALA A 153 -22.49 -9.38 -43.03
N HIS A 154 -22.29 -10.02 -41.87
CA HIS A 154 -23.32 -10.50 -40.95
C HIS A 154 -22.67 -11.40 -39.89
N GLN A 155 -22.64 -10.94 -38.64
CA GLN A 155 -23.26 -11.62 -37.50
C GLN A 155 -22.96 -10.84 -36.21
N TYR A 156 -23.78 -9.81 -35.98
CA TYR A 156 -24.15 -9.46 -34.61
C TYR A 156 -25.06 -10.57 -34.11
N PHE A 157 -24.50 -11.51 -33.35
CA PHE A 157 -25.31 -12.46 -32.59
C PHE A 157 -25.51 -11.88 -31.19
N LEU A 158 -26.72 -11.37 -31.00
CA LEU A 158 -27.33 -11.05 -29.72
C LEU A 158 -27.31 -12.30 -28.84
N ALA A 159 -26.54 -12.28 -27.75
CA ALA A 159 -26.76 -13.15 -26.60
C ALA A 159 -26.97 -12.27 -25.38
N GLN A 160 -28.23 -12.22 -24.96
CA GLN A 160 -28.78 -11.44 -23.88
C GLN A 160 -28.14 -11.85 -22.55
N HIS A 161 -27.24 -11.03 -22.00
CA HIS A 161 -26.99 -11.05 -20.56
C HIS A 161 -28.08 -10.21 -19.88
N LEU A 162 -29.04 -10.89 -19.28
CA LEU A 162 -30.06 -10.27 -18.43
C LEU A 162 -29.35 -9.60 -17.23
N PRO A 163 -29.62 -8.33 -16.90
CA PRO A 163 -28.97 -7.67 -15.78
C PRO A 163 -29.21 -8.44 -14.46
N PRO A 164 -28.22 -8.50 -13.55
CA PRO A 164 -28.24 -9.36 -12.36
C PRO A 164 -29.45 -9.13 -11.44
N GLN A 165 -30.09 -7.97 -11.56
CA GLN A 165 -31.31 -7.60 -10.84
C GLN A 165 -32.51 -8.49 -11.20
N LEU A 166 -32.62 -8.95 -12.46
CA LEU A 166 -33.74 -9.78 -12.93
C LEU A 166 -33.54 -11.27 -12.61
N TYR A 167 -32.30 -11.73 -12.50
CA TYR A 167 -31.99 -13.11 -12.08
C TYR A 167 -32.40 -13.37 -10.62
N ALA A 168 -32.18 -12.38 -9.74
CA ALA A 168 -32.59 -12.46 -8.34
C ALA A 168 -34.12 -12.59 -8.18
N LEU A 169 -34.90 -11.87 -8.99
CA LEU A 169 -36.36 -11.93 -8.98
C LEU A 169 -36.90 -13.26 -9.53
N LEU A 170 -36.24 -13.84 -10.53
CA LEU A 170 -36.63 -15.15 -11.06
C LEU A 170 -36.42 -16.26 -10.02
N LEU A 171 -35.31 -16.23 -9.28
CA LEU A 171 -35.01 -17.20 -8.24
C LEU A 171 -35.94 -17.09 -7.03
N THR A 172 -36.38 -15.88 -6.64
CA THR A 172 -37.33 -15.71 -5.54
C THR A 172 -38.71 -16.22 -5.91
N VAL A 173 -39.18 -15.98 -7.14
CA VAL A 173 -40.46 -16.51 -7.64
C VAL A 173 -40.42 -18.04 -7.74
N LEU A 174 -39.33 -18.62 -8.24
CA LEU A 174 -39.17 -20.08 -8.31
C LEU A 174 -39.15 -20.73 -6.92
N ARG A 175 -38.51 -20.10 -5.92
CA ARG A 175 -38.55 -20.59 -4.54
C ARG A 175 -39.96 -20.52 -3.94
N TYR A 176 -40.70 -19.45 -4.21
CA TYR A 176 -42.06 -19.28 -3.71
C TYR A 176 -43.02 -20.36 -4.24
N ILE A 177 -42.92 -20.68 -5.55
CA ILE A 177 -43.74 -21.73 -6.18
C ILE A 177 -43.41 -23.13 -5.67
N HIS A 178 -42.16 -23.38 -5.24
CA HIS A 178 -41.74 -24.70 -4.75
C HIS A 178 -42.02 -24.94 -3.26
N THR A 179 -42.51 -23.91 -2.53
CA THR A 179 -42.88 -23.97 -1.11
C THR A 179 -44.39 -24.02 -0.87
N PHE A 180 -45.19 -24.26 -1.91
CA PHE A 180 -46.63 -24.55 -1.83
C PHE A 180 -46.99 -25.81 -2.62
#